data_AF-A0A1R2CNB9-F1
#
_entry.id   AF-A0A1R2CNB9-F1
#
_cell.length_a   1.000
_cell.length_b   1.000
_cell.length_c   1.000
_cell.angle_alpha   90.00
_cell.angle_beta   90.00
_cell.angle_gamma   90.00
#
_symmetry.space_group_name_H-M   'P 1'
#
loop_
_entity.id
_entity.type
_entity.pdbx_description
1 polymer ?
#
loop_
_entity_poly.entity_id
_entity_poly.type
_entity_poly.pdbx_seq_one_letter_code
_entity_poly.pdbx_strand_id
1 'polypeptide(L)'
;MDFSEGCMICLEDYSHLKIPELLPCEHSICTNCRKNLSALSKECPYCRNPFEDSQIRPNNAFIRILLQQDIQILEDIKKLFNQRLDEIVDKEIEKQQETLKSIDKIEKDMINLFCILKESVIEVINDNLIAKFNVINNLDSEIEIMQNKLFDDNAPINIDMFNNDIENIREKYAKIDSNVSMKLLKSDLIIGKLGFAISQIQESINLELEDSRMALCSSSMTIKNIINKNSLQNRRPQVYYLFDPLPGLLNVYNIEKKSVMSVNHDFIVQESTIIQLHHDTICLMTSSHLLYIDSDKPTPYYVNLTKQVVGYCLGKYMGDLMIIGGEESEQTPLNRRRVMLRQNRKKWVGHASLNIPRVFATSESIKNRIYVFGGNSDCSIEYFAYGSWHLIQTKLLNTWSNILSCNDGENIYLLGGENYQSYSNSVCKFNIETLEIREVDKIINNIRKNFDTYAVYFNNEIFYNQGDKLFSYSINN
;
A
#
# COMPACT_ATOMS: atom_id res chain seq x y z
N MET A 1 11.10 -15.47 67.51
CA MET A 1 10.18 -14.32 67.68
C MET A 1 9.42 -14.23 66.39
N ASP A 2 8.11 -14.47 66.42
CA ASP A 2 7.24 -14.17 65.30
C ASP A 2 7.27 -12.66 65.10
N PHE A 3 8.00 -12.21 64.09
CA PHE A 3 7.87 -10.85 63.61
C PHE A 3 6.49 -10.77 62.97
N SER A 4 5.53 -10.15 63.66
CA SER A 4 4.23 -9.87 63.03
C SER A 4 4.48 -9.05 61.78
N GLU A 5 4.09 -9.57 60.62
CA GLU A 5 4.34 -8.96 59.30
C GLU A 5 3.54 -7.65 59.08
N GLY A 6 2.76 -7.24 60.08
CA GLY A 6 1.93 -6.05 60.06
C GLY A 6 2.32 -4.97 61.06
N CYS A 7 1.77 -3.79 60.82
CA CYS A 7 1.86 -2.65 61.71
C CYS A 7 1.23 -2.96 63.07
N MET A 8 1.96 -2.75 64.16
CA MET A 8 1.45 -3.09 65.51
C MET A 8 0.28 -2.20 65.99
N ILE A 9 -0.04 -1.12 65.26
CA ILE A 9 -1.16 -0.22 65.61
C ILE A 9 -2.42 -0.61 64.84
N CYS A 10 -2.37 -0.66 63.51
CA CYS A 10 -3.54 -0.99 62.69
C CYS A 10 -3.71 -2.50 62.43
N LEU A 11 -2.71 -3.31 62.77
CA LEU A 11 -2.66 -4.76 62.55
C LEU A 11 -2.73 -5.17 61.08
N GLU A 12 -2.48 -4.23 60.17
CA GLU A 12 -2.47 -4.47 58.73
C GLU A 12 -1.05 -4.73 58.24
N ASP A 13 -0.91 -5.63 57.27
CA ASP A 13 0.37 -5.98 56.65
C ASP A 13 1.05 -4.77 56.02
N TYR A 14 2.38 -4.77 56.09
CA TYR A 14 3.18 -3.75 55.41
C TYR A 14 3.06 -3.90 53.89
N SER A 15 3.05 -2.76 53.20
CA SER A 15 2.95 -2.70 51.74
C SER A 15 3.55 -1.40 51.22
N HIS A 16 3.57 -1.18 49.90
CA HIS A 16 4.00 0.08 49.31
C HIS A 16 3.21 1.30 49.81
N LEU A 17 1.96 1.10 50.23
CA LEU A 17 1.11 2.15 50.80
C LEU A 17 1.24 2.26 52.32
N LYS A 18 1.79 1.23 52.96
CA LYS A 18 1.98 1.12 54.42
C LYS A 18 3.45 0.81 54.68
N ILE A 19 4.30 1.79 54.39
CA ILE A 19 5.76 1.63 54.53
C ILE A 19 6.12 1.47 56.01
N PRO A 20 6.91 0.45 56.38
CA PRO A 20 7.32 0.23 57.75
C PRO A 20 8.40 1.24 58.14
N GLU A 21 8.17 1.92 59.27
CA GLU A 21 9.10 2.83 59.93
C GLU A 21 9.46 2.25 61.29
N LEU A 22 10.68 2.49 61.73
CA LEU A 22 11.26 2.02 62.98
C LEU A 22 11.33 3.19 63.95
N LEU A 23 10.70 3.03 65.12
CA LEU A 23 10.87 3.93 66.25
C LEU A 23 12.26 3.74 66.89
N PRO A 24 12.76 4.68 67.72
CA PRO A 24 14.05 4.56 68.41
C PRO A 24 14.14 3.34 69.33
N CYS A 25 13.01 2.86 69.80
CA CYS A 25 12.88 1.64 70.61
C CYS A 25 12.77 0.35 69.77
N GLU A 26 13.09 0.41 68.48
CA GLU A 26 13.12 -0.71 67.52
C GLU A 26 11.76 -1.33 67.16
N HIS A 27 10.68 -0.85 67.74
CA HIS A 27 9.32 -1.16 67.33
C HIS A 27 8.99 -0.57 65.96
N SER A 28 8.39 -1.37 65.08
CA SER A 28 7.99 -0.94 63.75
C SER A 28 6.50 -0.61 63.65
N ILE A 29 6.17 0.47 62.93
CA ILE A 29 4.80 0.93 62.66
C ILE A 29 4.71 1.45 61.22
N CYS A 30 3.51 1.51 60.62
CA CYS A 30 3.39 2.03 59.26
C CYS A 30 3.42 3.58 59.24
N THR A 31 3.87 4.17 58.13
CA THR A 31 3.93 5.63 57.92
C THR A 31 2.63 6.36 58.27
N ASN A 32 1.47 5.75 58.02
CA ASN A 32 0.16 6.34 58.33
C ASN A 32 -0.12 6.36 59.84
N CYS A 33 0.08 5.23 60.52
CA CYS A 33 -0.06 5.16 61.97
C CYS A 33 0.96 6.05 62.68
N ARG A 34 2.18 6.19 62.15
CA ARG A 34 3.19 7.12 62.67
C ARG A 34 2.75 8.58 62.57
N LYS A 35 2.14 9.01 61.45
CA LYS A 35 1.56 10.38 61.32
C LYS A 35 0.48 10.65 62.36
N ASN A 36 -0.38 9.67 62.60
CA ASN A 36 -1.46 9.80 63.57
C ASN A 36 -0.91 9.79 65.00
N LEU A 37 0.10 8.95 65.27
CA LEU A 37 0.76 8.85 66.56
C LEU A 37 1.49 10.15 66.91
N SER A 38 2.28 10.73 66.00
CA SER A 38 3.02 11.98 66.26
C SER A 38 2.11 13.19 66.54
N ALA A 39 0.87 13.16 66.05
CA ALA A 39 -0.15 14.17 66.36
C ALA A 39 -0.82 14.00 67.74
N LEU A 40 -0.93 12.75 68.23
CA LEU A 40 -1.64 12.42 69.47
C LEU A 40 -0.70 12.26 70.67
N SER A 41 0.40 11.52 70.50
CA SER A 41 1.34 11.16 71.55
C SER A 41 2.72 10.82 70.97
N LYS A 42 3.78 11.48 71.43
CA LYS A 42 5.17 11.18 71.03
C LYS A 42 5.78 10.00 71.80
N GLU A 43 4.98 8.95 72.02
CA GLU A 43 5.38 7.75 72.78
C GLU A 43 5.04 6.48 72.00
N CYS A 44 5.93 5.48 72.05
CA CYS A 44 5.68 4.19 71.44
C CYS A 44 4.47 3.49 72.09
N PRO A 45 3.46 3.03 71.34
CA PRO A 45 2.27 2.41 71.93
C PRO A 45 2.56 1.08 72.63
N TYR A 46 3.69 0.43 72.32
CA TYR A 46 4.05 -0.87 72.88
C TYR A 46 4.90 -0.75 74.16
N CYS A 47 6.02 -0.03 74.11
CA CYS A 47 6.93 0.10 75.25
C CYS A 47 6.88 1.46 75.97
N ARG A 48 6.05 2.40 75.48
CA ARG A 48 5.90 3.78 76.01
C ARG A 48 7.17 4.63 75.99
N ASN A 49 8.23 4.21 75.29
CA ASN A 49 9.43 5.05 75.14
C ASN A 49 9.08 6.30 74.31
N PRO A 50 9.44 7.51 74.79
CA PRO A 50 9.24 8.73 74.03
C PRO A 50 10.17 8.76 72.81
N PHE A 51 9.75 9.46 71.75
CA PHE A 51 10.55 9.63 70.54
C PHE A 51 10.33 11.00 69.91
N GLU A 52 11.30 11.45 69.12
CA GLU A 52 11.17 12.61 68.23
C GLU A 52 11.09 12.17 66.76
N ASP A 53 10.39 12.93 65.92
CA ASP A 53 10.20 12.60 64.50
C ASP A 53 11.54 12.46 63.75
N SER A 54 12.56 13.21 64.17
CA SER A 54 13.92 13.14 63.60
C SER A 54 14.65 11.82 63.87
N GLN A 55 14.20 11.05 64.85
CA GLN A 55 14.81 9.77 65.24
C GLN A 55 14.15 8.57 64.56
N ILE A 56 13.04 8.77 63.87
CA ILE A 56 12.31 7.73 63.15
C ILE A 56 13.03 7.46 61.83
N ARG A 57 13.25 6.19 61.53
CA ARG A 57 13.94 5.77 60.30
C ARG A 57 13.15 4.70 59.56
N PRO A 58 13.25 4.59 58.22
CA PRO A 58 12.65 3.48 57.50
C PRO A 58 13.14 2.14 58.03
N ASN A 59 12.24 1.16 58.16
CA ASN A 59 12.63 -0.19 58.52
C ASN A 59 13.14 -0.94 57.27
N ASN A 60 14.40 -0.68 56.92
CA ASN A 60 15.03 -1.22 55.73
C ASN A 60 15.01 -2.76 55.65
N ALA A 61 14.91 -3.47 56.79
CA ALA A 61 14.80 -4.92 56.80
C ALA A 61 13.46 -5.37 56.20
N PHE A 62 12.34 -4.83 56.67
CA PHE A 62 11.03 -5.13 56.10
C PHE A 62 10.87 -4.62 54.67
N ILE A 63 11.43 -3.44 54.35
CA ILE A 63 11.41 -2.93 52.98
C ILE A 63 12.14 -3.90 52.03
N ARG A 64 13.28 -4.48 52.45
CA ARG A 64 13.97 -5.51 51.65
C ARG A 64 13.13 -6.77 51.46
N ILE A 65 12.40 -7.21 52.49
CA ILE A 65 11.51 -8.37 52.39
C ILE A 65 10.38 -8.09 51.39
N LEU A 66 9.73 -6.92 51.46
CA LEU A 66 8.70 -6.53 50.51
C LEU A 66 9.25 -6.49 49.07
N LEU A 67 10.41 -5.89 48.87
CA LEU A 67 11.06 -5.86 47.55
C LEU A 67 11.43 -7.26 47.04
N GLN A 68 11.85 -8.18 47.92
CA GLN A 68 12.12 -9.57 47.54
C GLN A 68 10.85 -10.31 47.12
N GLN A 69 9.73 -10.07 47.82
CA GLN A 69 8.42 -10.62 47.43
C GLN A 69 8.00 -10.10 46.05
N ASP A 70 8.15 -8.80 45.80
CA ASP A 70 7.82 -8.21 44.48
C ASP A 70 8.70 -8.78 43.37
N ILE A 71 10.01 -8.92 43.61
CA ILE A 71 10.94 -9.55 42.65
C ILE A 71 10.49 -10.97 42.35
N GLN A 72 10.13 -11.76 43.37
CA GLN A 72 9.66 -13.13 43.18
C GLN A 72 8.36 -13.18 42.35
N ILE A 73 7.40 -12.29 42.63
CA ILE A 73 6.16 -12.17 41.85
C ILE A 73 6.47 -11.83 40.39
N LEU A 74 7.41 -10.90 40.13
CA LEU A 74 7.82 -10.54 38.77
C LEU A 74 8.52 -11.71 38.05
N GLU A 75 9.33 -12.49 38.75
CA GLU A 75 9.95 -13.70 38.20
C GLU A 75 8.92 -14.76 37.82
N ASP A 76 7.90 -14.96 38.67
CA ASP A 76 6.80 -15.89 38.41
C ASP A 76 5.94 -15.44 37.21
N ILE A 77 5.63 -14.14 37.12
CA ILE A 77 4.94 -13.55 35.97
C ILE A 77 5.76 -13.75 34.69
N LYS A 78 7.06 -13.49 34.74
CA LYS A 78 7.97 -13.70 33.60
C LYS A 78 7.98 -15.15 33.15
N LYS A 79 8.01 -16.09 34.08
CA LYS A 79 7.97 -17.54 33.79
C LYS A 79 6.66 -17.93 33.11
N LEU A 80 5.52 -17.45 33.62
CA LEU A 80 4.21 -17.73 33.04
C LEU A 80 4.05 -17.11 31.65
N PHE A 81 4.57 -15.90 31.45
CA PHE A 81 4.56 -15.25 30.14
C PHE A 81 5.38 -16.03 29.10
N ASN A 82 6.59 -16.49 29.48
CA ASN A 82 7.42 -17.29 28.58
C ASN A 82 6.74 -18.62 28.21
N GLN A 83 6.13 -19.31 29.19
CA GLN A 83 5.38 -20.55 28.91
C GLN A 83 4.23 -20.32 27.91
N ARG A 84 3.46 -19.24 28.08
CA ARG A 84 2.39 -18.87 27.15
C ARG A 84 2.91 -18.49 25.77
N LEU A 85 4.05 -17.80 25.72
CA LEU A 85 4.68 -17.44 24.46
C LEU A 85 5.11 -18.69 23.69
N ASP A 86 5.74 -19.66 24.37
CA ASP A 86 6.15 -20.93 23.78
C ASP A 86 4.93 -21.71 23.25
N GLU A 87 3.84 -21.81 24.02
CA GLU A 87 2.57 -22.44 23.57
C GLU A 87 1.99 -21.79 22.30
N ILE A 88 2.08 -20.46 22.18
CA ILE A 88 1.57 -19.72 21.01
C ILE A 88 2.48 -19.99 19.80
N VAL A 89 3.80 -19.96 20.00
CA VAL A 89 4.78 -20.22 18.94
C VAL A 89 4.64 -21.63 18.40
N ASP A 90 4.51 -22.63 19.26
CA ASP A 90 4.36 -24.03 18.85
C ASP A 90 3.08 -24.26 18.03
N LYS A 91 1.96 -23.67 18.43
CA LYS A 91 0.69 -23.74 17.67
C LYS A 91 0.79 -23.09 16.30
N GLU A 92 1.49 -21.96 16.20
CA GLU A 92 1.69 -21.30 14.91
C GLU A 92 2.62 -22.12 14.02
N ILE A 93 3.68 -22.73 14.57
CA ILE A 93 4.54 -23.66 13.82
C ILE A 93 3.74 -24.84 13.26
N GLU A 94 2.86 -25.45 14.06
CA GLU A 94 2.01 -26.55 13.62
C GLU A 94 1.09 -26.14 12.47
N LYS A 95 0.42 -24.97 12.58
CA LYS A 95 -0.41 -24.39 11.51
C LYS A 95 0.40 -24.19 10.21
N GLN A 96 1.59 -23.61 10.31
CA GLN A 96 2.46 -23.36 9.15
C GLN A 96 2.93 -24.67 8.48
N GLN A 97 3.17 -25.74 9.26
CA GLN A 97 3.52 -27.05 8.72
C GLN A 97 2.37 -27.71 7.95
N GLU A 98 1.12 -27.54 8.40
CA GLU A 98 -0.05 -28.03 7.66
C GLU A 98 -0.22 -27.30 6.32
N THR A 99 -0.02 -25.98 6.31
CA THR A 99 -0.09 -25.19 5.09
C THR A 99 1.00 -25.58 4.09
N LEU A 100 2.24 -25.81 4.54
CA LEU A 100 3.31 -26.32 3.69
C LEU A 100 2.95 -27.65 3.02
N LYS A 101 2.35 -28.60 3.78
CA LYS A 101 1.87 -29.88 3.21
C LYS A 101 0.80 -29.68 2.13
N SER A 102 -0.07 -28.67 2.28
CA SER A 102 -1.09 -28.35 1.28
C SER A 102 -0.46 -27.79 -0.01
N ILE A 103 0.55 -26.93 0.11
CA ILE A 103 1.26 -26.33 -1.02
C ILE A 103 2.01 -27.41 -1.81
N ASP A 104 2.73 -28.30 -1.11
CA ASP A 104 3.43 -29.44 -1.70
C ASP A 104 2.48 -30.34 -2.52
N LYS A 105 1.23 -30.51 -2.06
CA LYS A 105 0.22 -31.28 -2.79
C LYS A 105 -0.18 -30.57 -4.08
N ILE A 106 -0.46 -29.27 -4.01
CA ILE A 106 -0.88 -28.50 -5.19
C ILE A 106 0.25 -28.40 -6.21
N GLU A 107 1.50 -28.25 -5.77
CA GLU A 107 2.67 -28.25 -6.66
C GLU A 107 2.76 -29.56 -7.47
N LYS A 108 2.59 -30.71 -6.81
CA LYS A 108 2.56 -32.02 -7.47
C LYS A 108 1.42 -32.12 -8.50
N ASP A 109 0.25 -31.61 -8.16
CA ASP A 109 -0.91 -31.59 -9.07
C ASP A 109 -0.64 -30.70 -10.30
N MET A 110 0.01 -29.54 -10.12
CA MET A 110 0.42 -28.67 -11.24
C MET A 110 1.45 -29.34 -12.15
N ILE A 111 2.48 -29.97 -11.58
CA ILE A 111 3.50 -30.69 -12.37
C ILE A 111 2.84 -31.76 -13.23
N ASN A 112 1.90 -32.52 -12.66
CA ASN A 112 1.17 -33.55 -13.40
C ASN A 112 0.34 -32.95 -14.55
N LEU A 113 -0.37 -31.84 -14.32
CA LEU A 113 -1.13 -31.14 -15.36
C LEU A 113 -0.25 -30.61 -16.50
N PHE A 114 0.94 -30.09 -16.19
CA PHE A 114 1.90 -29.66 -17.20
C PHE A 114 2.42 -30.82 -18.05
N CYS A 115 2.68 -31.98 -17.44
CA CYS A 115 3.05 -33.19 -18.17
C CYS A 115 1.96 -33.60 -19.17
N ILE A 116 0.69 -33.64 -18.72
CA ILE A 116 -0.46 -33.98 -19.58
C ILE A 116 -0.60 -32.97 -20.73
N LEU A 117 -0.48 -31.67 -20.46
CA LEU A 117 -0.55 -30.64 -21.50
C LEU A 117 0.56 -30.80 -22.53
N LYS A 118 1.79 -31.05 -22.07
CA LYS A 118 2.95 -31.26 -22.93
C LYS A 118 2.73 -32.45 -23.87
N GLU A 119 2.26 -33.57 -23.34
CA GLU A 119 1.95 -34.77 -24.14
C GLU A 119 0.85 -34.48 -25.16
N SER A 120 -0.22 -33.80 -24.77
CA SER A 120 -1.31 -33.42 -25.67
C SER A 120 -0.85 -32.49 -26.79
N VAL A 121 -0.01 -31.49 -26.50
CA VAL A 121 0.52 -30.57 -27.53
C VAL A 121 1.42 -31.33 -28.51
N ILE A 122 2.27 -32.24 -28.02
CA ILE A 122 3.11 -33.08 -28.87
C ILE A 122 2.25 -33.95 -29.80
N GLU A 123 1.18 -34.57 -29.29
CA GLU A 123 0.23 -35.35 -30.08
C GLU A 123 -0.40 -34.51 -31.21
N VAL A 124 -0.88 -33.31 -30.89
CA VAL A 124 -1.47 -32.39 -31.88
C VAL A 124 -0.46 -31.98 -32.96
N ILE A 125 0.79 -31.69 -32.58
CA ILE A 125 1.84 -31.32 -33.53
C ILE A 125 2.15 -32.50 -34.46
N ASN A 126 2.34 -33.70 -33.90
CA ASN A 126 2.65 -34.90 -34.67
C ASN A 126 1.52 -35.24 -35.65
N ASP A 127 0.26 -35.19 -35.20
CA ASP A 127 -0.91 -35.42 -36.06
C ASP A 127 -1.00 -34.40 -37.20
N ASN A 128 -0.70 -33.13 -36.92
CA ASN A 128 -0.74 -32.06 -37.92
C ASN A 128 0.42 -32.19 -38.93
N LEU A 129 1.62 -32.57 -38.48
CA LEU A 129 2.73 -32.88 -39.37
C LEU A 129 2.41 -34.05 -40.28
N ILE A 130 1.88 -35.16 -39.73
CA ILE A 130 1.45 -36.32 -40.52
C ILE A 130 0.38 -35.93 -41.54
N ALA A 131 -0.63 -35.14 -41.13
CA ALA A 131 -1.67 -34.67 -42.04
C ALA A 131 -1.10 -33.80 -43.17
N LYS A 132 -0.16 -32.88 -42.88
CA LYS A 132 0.49 -32.03 -43.89
C LYS A 132 1.37 -32.84 -44.85
N PHE A 133 2.13 -33.81 -44.35
CA PHE A 133 2.93 -34.70 -45.21
C PHE A 133 2.05 -35.53 -46.14
N ASN A 134 0.91 -36.04 -45.67
CA ASN A 134 -0.04 -36.76 -46.51
C ASN A 134 -0.64 -35.88 -47.61
N VAL A 135 -0.89 -34.58 -47.33
CA VAL A 135 -1.35 -33.63 -48.36
C VAL A 135 -0.27 -33.40 -49.42
N ILE A 136 0.99 -33.23 -49.03
CA ILE A 136 2.09 -33.04 -49.98
C ILE A 136 2.23 -34.27 -50.88
N ASN A 137 2.26 -35.47 -50.31
CA ASN A 137 2.36 -36.71 -51.10
C ASN A 137 1.18 -36.88 -52.09
N ASN A 138 -0.03 -36.49 -51.69
CA ASN A 138 -1.18 -36.54 -52.58
C ASN A 138 -1.12 -35.46 -53.69
N LEU A 139 -0.62 -34.27 -53.37
CA LEU A 139 -0.40 -33.20 -54.35
C LEU A 139 0.66 -33.60 -55.37
N ASP A 140 1.76 -34.23 -54.95
CA ASP A 140 2.80 -34.71 -55.86
C ASP A 140 2.24 -35.75 -56.84
N SER A 141 1.39 -36.67 -56.36
CA SER A 141 0.70 -37.64 -57.22
C SER A 141 -0.29 -36.97 -58.18
N GLU A 142 -1.06 -35.97 -57.72
CA GLU A 142 -2.00 -35.21 -58.57
C GLU A 142 -1.27 -34.36 -59.62
N ILE A 143 -0.11 -33.77 -59.27
CA ILE A 143 0.78 -33.06 -60.20
C ILE A 143 1.35 -34.01 -61.24
N GLU A 144 1.80 -35.21 -60.84
CA GLU A 144 2.31 -36.23 -61.76
C GLU A 144 1.22 -36.66 -62.76
N ILE A 145 -0.02 -36.86 -62.30
CA ILE A 145 -1.16 -37.15 -63.18
C ILE A 145 -1.41 -35.99 -64.17
N MET A 146 -1.37 -34.75 -63.71
CA MET A 146 -1.54 -33.58 -64.58
C MET A 146 -0.40 -33.44 -65.60
N GLN A 147 0.84 -33.71 -65.20
CA GLN A 147 1.99 -33.71 -66.10
C GLN A 147 1.84 -34.81 -67.17
N ASN A 148 1.46 -36.02 -66.78
CA ASN A 148 1.22 -37.12 -67.72
C ASN A 148 0.11 -36.80 -68.73
N LYS A 149 -0.96 -36.10 -68.32
CA LYS A 149 -2.00 -35.60 -69.23
C LYS A 149 -1.49 -34.52 -70.20
N LEU A 150 -0.58 -33.66 -69.75
CA LEU A 150 0.00 -32.56 -70.56
C LEU A 150 1.01 -33.06 -71.61
N PHE A 151 1.72 -34.14 -71.30
CA PHE A 151 2.74 -34.73 -72.18
C PHE A 151 2.22 -35.88 -73.05
N ASP A 152 0.91 -36.13 -73.08
CA ASP A 152 0.32 -37.07 -74.04
C ASP A 152 0.24 -36.40 -75.42
N ASP A 153 1.25 -36.68 -76.26
CA ASP A 153 1.43 -36.12 -77.60
C ASP A 153 0.23 -36.34 -78.55
N ASN A 154 -0.74 -37.17 -78.18
CA ASN A 154 -1.91 -37.50 -79.00
C ASN A 154 -3.19 -36.73 -78.61
N ALA A 155 -3.18 -35.93 -77.55
CA ALA A 155 -4.36 -35.22 -77.06
C ALA A 155 -4.23 -33.68 -77.23
N PRO A 156 -5.20 -32.98 -77.85
CA PRO A 156 -5.19 -31.53 -77.88
C PRO A 156 -5.36 -30.98 -76.45
N ILE A 157 -4.43 -30.11 -76.03
CA ILE A 157 -4.43 -29.52 -74.69
C ILE A 157 -5.72 -28.71 -74.49
N ASN A 158 -6.61 -29.20 -73.63
CA ASN A 158 -7.83 -28.52 -73.23
C ASN A 158 -7.56 -27.71 -71.95
N ILE A 159 -7.29 -26.41 -72.13
CA ILE A 159 -6.96 -25.46 -71.06
C ILE A 159 -8.08 -25.39 -70.01
N ASP A 160 -9.34 -25.50 -70.42
CA ASP A 160 -10.48 -25.41 -69.50
C ASP A 160 -10.56 -26.63 -68.57
N MET A 161 -10.25 -27.82 -69.08
CA MET A 161 -10.12 -29.01 -68.24
C MET A 161 -8.99 -28.89 -67.22
N PHE A 162 -7.85 -28.31 -67.63
CA PHE A 162 -6.70 -28.13 -66.74
C PHE A 162 -7.00 -27.14 -65.59
N ASN A 163 -7.67 -26.02 -65.91
CA ASN A 163 -8.10 -25.07 -64.89
C ASN A 163 -9.12 -25.66 -63.92
N ASN A 164 -10.02 -26.53 -64.40
CA ASN A 164 -10.99 -27.21 -63.56
C ASN A 164 -10.32 -28.24 -62.63
N ASP A 165 -9.31 -28.97 -63.11
CA ASP A 165 -8.51 -29.88 -62.27
C ASP A 165 -7.78 -29.10 -61.15
N ILE A 166 -7.24 -27.91 -61.44
CA ILE A 166 -6.61 -27.02 -60.43
C ILE A 166 -7.61 -26.54 -59.36
N GLU A 167 -8.80 -26.11 -59.76
CA GLU A 167 -9.81 -25.64 -58.80
C GLU A 167 -10.35 -26.77 -57.91
N ASN A 168 -10.52 -27.98 -58.46
CA ASN A 168 -10.91 -29.15 -57.67
C ASN A 168 -9.85 -29.51 -56.60
N ILE A 169 -8.56 -29.38 -56.93
CA ILE A 169 -7.46 -29.56 -55.97
C ILE A 169 -7.56 -28.49 -54.86
N ARG A 170 -7.78 -27.22 -55.23
CA ARG A 170 -7.92 -26.12 -54.26
C ARG A 170 -9.09 -26.34 -53.29
N GLU A 171 -10.27 -26.70 -53.79
CA GLU A 171 -11.44 -26.94 -52.94
C GLU A 171 -11.27 -28.15 -52.01
N LYS A 172 -10.63 -29.23 -52.50
CA LYS A 172 -10.41 -30.47 -51.75
C LYS A 172 -9.53 -30.25 -50.51
N TYR A 173 -8.50 -29.41 -50.60
CA TYR A 173 -7.56 -29.17 -49.50
C TYR A 173 -7.92 -27.99 -48.59
N ALA A 174 -8.90 -27.14 -48.95
CA ALA A 174 -9.35 -26.02 -48.13
C ALA A 174 -9.99 -26.42 -46.77
N LYS A 175 -10.42 -27.69 -46.61
CA LYS A 175 -11.15 -28.17 -45.42
C LYS A 175 -10.27 -28.69 -44.27
N ILE A 176 -8.98 -28.87 -44.49
CA ILE A 176 -8.05 -29.50 -43.53
C ILE A 176 -7.80 -28.63 -42.29
N ASP A 177 -7.95 -27.31 -42.42
CA ASP A 177 -7.73 -26.35 -41.33
C ASP A 177 -8.73 -26.51 -40.15
N SER A 178 -9.93 -27.02 -40.43
CA SER A 178 -11.02 -27.13 -39.44
C SER A 178 -10.79 -28.18 -38.34
N ASN A 179 -10.04 -29.26 -38.61
CA ASN A 179 -9.74 -30.30 -37.63
C ASN A 179 -8.65 -29.87 -36.62
N VAL A 180 -7.78 -28.95 -37.02
CA VAL A 180 -6.76 -28.36 -36.14
C VAL A 180 -7.44 -27.47 -35.09
N SER A 181 -8.48 -26.73 -35.48
CA SER A 181 -9.25 -25.88 -34.57
C SER A 181 -9.96 -26.65 -33.45
N MET A 182 -10.48 -27.86 -33.72
CA MET A 182 -11.16 -28.67 -32.70
C MET A 182 -10.19 -29.29 -31.66
N LYS A 183 -8.94 -29.56 -32.05
CA LYS A 183 -7.91 -30.05 -31.11
C LYS A 183 -7.34 -28.93 -30.23
N LEU A 184 -7.23 -27.70 -30.76
CA LEU A 184 -6.86 -26.52 -29.98
C LEU A 184 -7.84 -26.24 -28.82
N LEU A 185 -9.15 -26.45 -29.03
CA LEU A 185 -10.18 -26.29 -27.99
C LEU A 185 -10.00 -27.23 -26.78
N LYS A 186 -9.42 -28.43 -26.96
CA LYS A 186 -9.12 -29.32 -25.83
C LYS A 186 -7.94 -28.83 -25.01
N SER A 187 -6.94 -28.20 -25.63
CA SER A 187 -5.82 -27.56 -24.94
C SER A 187 -6.28 -26.37 -24.10
N ASP A 188 -7.23 -25.58 -24.59
CA ASP A 188 -7.81 -24.46 -23.84
C ASP A 188 -8.50 -24.89 -22.54
N LEU A 189 -9.16 -26.05 -22.55
CA LEU A 189 -9.77 -26.63 -21.34
C LEU A 189 -8.72 -27.00 -20.29
N ILE A 190 -7.56 -27.51 -20.71
CA ILE A 190 -6.44 -27.85 -19.81
C ILE A 190 -5.81 -26.57 -19.25
N ILE A 191 -5.63 -25.54 -20.09
CA ILE A 191 -5.15 -24.21 -19.68
C ILE A 191 -6.09 -23.59 -18.63
N GLY A 192 -7.41 -23.72 -18.83
CA GLY A 192 -8.41 -23.27 -17.85
C GLY A 192 -8.28 -23.95 -16.48
N LYS A 193 -8.05 -25.28 -16.44
CA LYS A 193 -7.82 -26.02 -15.19
C LYS A 193 -6.53 -25.59 -14.48
N LEU A 194 -5.47 -25.32 -15.24
CA LEU A 194 -4.20 -24.78 -14.73
C LEU A 194 -4.38 -23.38 -14.12
N GLY A 195 -5.14 -22.52 -14.80
CA GLY A 195 -5.48 -21.19 -14.27
C GLY A 195 -6.24 -21.25 -12.94
N PHE A 196 -7.21 -22.17 -12.83
CA PHE A 196 -7.95 -22.39 -11.58
C PHE A 196 -7.06 -22.88 -10.43
N ALA A 197 -6.17 -23.85 -10.68
CA ALA A 197 -5.23 -24.34 -9.66
C ALA A 197 -4.28 -23.23 -9.16
N ILE A 198 -3.77 -22.39 -10.06
CA ILE A 198 -2.94 -21.23 -9.71
C ILE A 198 -3.71 -20.23 -8.83
N SER A 199 -4.99 -20.00 -9.12
CA SER A 199 -5.84 -19.11 -8.31
C SER A 199 -6.01 -19.64 -6.88
N GLN A 200 -6.20 -20.95 -6.69
CA GLN A 200 -6.33 -21.56 -5.37
C GLN A 200 -5.05 -21.44 -4.52
N ILE A 201 -3.87 -21.53 -5.15
CA ILE A 201 -2.58 -21.29 -4.48
C ILE A 201 -2.50 -19.84 -4.03
N GLN A 202 -2.88 -18.91 -4.89
CA GLN A 202 -2.83 -17.48 -4.58
C GLN A 202 -3.77 -17.13 -3.42
N GLU A 203 -4.98 -17.70 -3.37
CA GLU A 203 -5.90 -17.52 -2.23
C GLU A 203 -5.34 -18.10 -0.93
N SER A 204 -4.76 -19.31 -0.97
CA SER A 204 -4.16 -19.96 0.20
C SER A 204 -2.96 -19.17 0.75
N ILE A 205 -2.14 -18.60 -0.13
CA ILE A 205 -1.01 -17.72 0.25
C ILE A 205 -1.52 -16.36 0.80
N ASN A 206 -2.63 -15.83 0.27
CA ASN A 206 -3.16 -14.54 0.67
C ASN A 206 -3.87 -14.57 2.03
N LEU A 207 -4.56 -15.67 2.37
CA LEU A 207 -5.27 -15.84 3.65
C LEU A 207 -4.33 -15.84 4.88
N GLU A 208 -3.11 -16.39 4.77
CA GLU A 208 -2.21 -16.50 5.93
C GLU A 208 -1.26 -15.31 6.13
N LEU A 209 -1.00 -14.52 5.09
CA LEU A 209 -0.19 -13.32 5.19
C LEU A 209 -0.89 -12.18 5.96
N GLU A 210 -2.21 -12.26 6.15
CA GLU A 210 -2.99 -11.35 7.01
C GLU A 210 -2.90 -11.75 8.49
N ASP A 211 -2.92 -13.04 8.82
CA ASP A 211 -2.89 -13.55 10.21
C ASP A 211 -1.50 -13.50 10.86
N SER A 212 -0.45 -13.91 10.13
CA SER A 212 0.92 -14.00 10.65
C SER A 212 1.59 -12.64 10.92
N ARG A 213 1.01 -11.53 10.43
CA ARG A 213 1.51 -10.16 10.62
C ARG A 213 1.02 -9.48 11.90
N MET A 214 0.09 -10.08 12.64
CA MET A 214 -0.34 -9.56 13.94
C MET A 214 0.63 -9.87 15.10
N ALA A 215 1.65 -10.72 14.89
CA ALA A 215 2.47 -11.25 15.98
C ALA A 215 3.90 -10.70 16.14
N LEU A 216 4.44 -9.88 15.21
CA LEU A 216 5.86 -9.48 15.29
C LEU A 216 6.10 -7.97 15.10
N CYS A 217 6.46 -7.34 16.22
CA CYS A 217 7.15 -6.05 16.38
C CYS A 217 6.32 -4.75 16.24
N SER A 218 5.95 -4.20 17.40
CA SER A 218 5.31 -2.90 17.58
C SER A 218 6.28 -1.72 17.44
N SER A 219 6.29 -1.07 16.28
CA SER A 219 6.53 0.39 16.16
C SER A 219 5.25 1.20 16.45
N SER A 220 4.21 0.55 16.97
CA SER A 220 2.90 1.10 17.28
C SER A 220 2.87 2.11 18.42
N MET A 221 3.99 2.47 19.06
CA MET A 221 4.00 3.42 20.18
C MET A 221 4.13 4.89 19.76
N THR A 222 4.65 5.20 18.57
CA THR A 222 4.95 6.60 18.22
C THR A 222 3.76 7.31 17.56
N ILE A 223 3.02 6.64 16.67
CA ILE A 223 1.90 7.26 15.93
C ILE A 223 0.56 7.05 16.63
N LYS A 224 0.36 5.87 17.24
CA LYS A 224 -0.89 5.53 17.95
C LYS A 224 -1.08 6.40 19.20
N ASN A 225 -0.02 6.85 19.86
CA ASN A 225 -0.14 7.74 21.04
C ASN A 225 -0.46 9.20 20.70
N ILE A 226 -0.13 9.67 19.49
CA ILE A 226 -0.37 11.07 19.08
C ILE A 226 -1.78 11.23 18.51
N ILE A 227 -2.30 10.21 17.81
CA ILE A 227 -3.63 10.27 17.17
C ILE A 227 -4.76 9.80 18.11
N ASN A 228 -4.55 8.80 18.98
CA ASN A 228 -5.65 8.19 19.76
C ASN A 228 -5.97 8.82 21.12
N LYS A 229 -5.21 9.80 21.62
CA LYS A 229 -5.52 10.36 22.96
C LYS A 229 -6.73 11.31 23.02
N ASN A 230 -7.36 11.65 21.89
CA ASN A 230 -8.47 12.62 21.85
C ASN A 230 -9.76 12.19 21.11
N SER A 231 -9.91 10.96 20.61
CA SER A 231 -11.05 10.67 19.69
C SER A 231 -11.87 9.40 19.94
N LEU A 232 -11.54 8.54 20.90
CA LEU A 232 -12.31 7.30 21.11
C LEU A 232 -13.39 7.42 22.20
N GLN A 233 -14.31 8.39 22.08
CA GLN A 233 -15.65 8.26 22.69
C GLN A 233 -16.82 8.88 21.90
N ASN A 234 -16.63 9.55 20.76
CA ASN A 234 -17.76 10.03 19.97
C ASN A 234 -17.51 9.91 18.47
N ARG A 235 -18.31 9.09 17.79
CA ARG A 235 -18.38 9.03 16.32
C ARG A 235 -18.99 10.34 15.77
N ARG A 236 -18.17 11.32 15.35
CA ARG A 236 -18.49 12.45 14.44
C ARG A 236 -17.20 13.02 13.79
N PRO A 237 -17.33 13.94 12.80
CA PRO A 237 -16.97 13.76 11.39
C PRO A 237 -15.44 13.74 11.13
N GLN A 238 -15.05 13.22 9.97
CA GLN A 238 -13.65 13.12 9.53
C GLN A 238 -12.95 14.49 9.59
N VAL A 239 -11.90 14.59 10.40
CA VAL A 239 -11.05 15.78 10.53
C VAL A 239 -9.97 15.72 9.45
N TYR A 240 -9.94 16.69 8.56
CA TYR A 240 -8.92 16.79 7.52
C TYR A 240 -7.74 17.63 7.99
N TYR A 241 -6.54 17.12 7.69
CA TYR A 241 -5.30 17.76 8.04
C TYR A 241 -4.49 18.10 6.78
N LEU A 242 -4.03 19.35 6.64
CA LEU A 242 -3.01 19.71 5.64
C LEU A 242 -1.63 19.50 6.28
N PHE A 243 -0.58 19.20 5.52
CA PHE A 243 0.75 18.86 6.03
C PHE A 243 1.87 19.70 5.41
N ASP A 244 2.53 20.56 6.16
CA ASP A 244 3.73 21.30 5.71
C ASP A 244 5.01 20.69 6.34
N PRO A 245 5.91 20.10 5.55
CA PRO A 245 7.16 19.56 6.04
C PRO A 245 8.21 20.66 6.20
N LEU A 246 8.55 20.98 7.44
CA LEU A 246 9.82 21.60 7.80
C LEU A 246 10.83 20.49 8.16
N PRO A 247 12.15 20.69 7.99
CA PRO A 247 13.14 19.69 8.42
C PRO A 247 12.92 19.27 9.88
N GLY A 248 12.65 17.99 10.10
CA GLY A 248 12.37 17.39 11.39
C GLY A 248 10.95 17.60 11.94
N LEU A 249 10.06 18.30 11.22
CA LEU A 249 8.81 18.83 11.77
C LEU A 249 7.66 18.85 10.74
N LEU A 250 6.58 18.14 11.03
CA LEU A 250 5.37 18.02 10.24
C LEU A 250 4.30 18.98 10.74
N ASN A 251 4.02 20.06 10.03
CA ASN A 251 2.93 20.97 10.36
C ASN A 251 1.60 20.41 9.88
N VAL A 252 0.80 19.90 10.81
CA VAL A 252 -0.53 19.33 10.60
C VAL A 252 -1.59 20.42 10.80
N TYR A 253 -2.12 21.02 9.73
CA TYR A 253 -3.18 22.04 9.82
C TYR A 253 -4.53 21.37 9.97
N ASN A 254 -5.18 21.55 11.11
CA ASN A 254 -6.58 21.23 11.29
C ASN A 254 -7.44 22.29 10.58
N ILE A 255 -8.06 21.92 9.46
CA ILE A 255 -8.84 22.85 8.63
C ILE A 255 -10.07 23.38 9.39
N GLU A 256 -10.78 22.49 10.10
CA GLU A 256 -11.99 22.85 10.85
C GLU A 256 -11.70 23.85 11.98
N LYS A 257 -10.61 23.63 12.71
CA LYS A 257 -10.17 24.49 13.82
C LYS A 257 -9.31 25.67 13.38
N LYS A 258 -8.94 25.75 12.09
CA LYS A 258 -7.98 26.73 11.55
C LYS A 258 -6.71 26.83 12.40
N SER A 259 -6.19 25.68 12.85
CA SER A 259 -5.06 25.61 13.78
C SER A 259 -3.95 24.71 13.23
N VAL A 260 -2.69 25.00 13.53
CA VAL A 260 -1.54 24.18 13.11
C VAL A 260 -0.99 23.39 14.29
N MET A 261 -0.74 22.10 14.10
CA MET A 261 -0.02 21.25 15.04
C MET A 261 1.30 20.80 14.41
N SER A 262 2.41 21.23 14.97
CA SER A 262 3.73 20.76 14.55
C SER A 262 4.06 19.42 15.22
N VAL A 263 4.37 18.39 14.43
CA VAL A 263 4.75 17.06 14.91
C VAL A 263 6.18 16.77 14.53
N ASN A 264 7.07 16.60 15.50
CA ASN A 264 8.45 16.20 15.19
C ASN A 264 8.48 14.81 14.58
N HIS A 265 9.20 14.66 13.47
CA HIS A 265 9.32 13.39 12.77
C HIS A 265 10.68 13.28 12.07
N ASP A 266 11.51 12.35 12.54
CA ASP A 266 12.91 12.17 12.11
C ASP A 266 13.07 11.84 10.62
N PHE A 267 12.00 11.36 9.99
CA PHE A 267 11.97 11.01 8.57
C PHE A 267 11.73 12.21 7.64
N ILE A 268 11.37 13.38 8.20
CA ILE A 268 11.12 14.58 7.42
C ILE A 268 12.44 15.32 7.28
N VAL A 269 13.08 15.14 6.14
CA VAL A 269 14.20 15.96 5.70
C VAL A 269 13.70 17.16 4.90
N GLN A 270 14.57 18.17 4.69
CA GLN A 270 14.25 19.37 3.91
C GLN A 270 13.73 19.08 2.50
N GLU A 271 14.05 17.91 1.96
CA GLU A 271 13.66 17.43 0.63
C GLU A 271 12.35 16.63 0.63
N SER A 272 11.64 16.55 1.76
CA SER A 272 10.43 15.75 1.87
C SER A 272 9.23 16.46 1.24
N THR A 273 8.53 15.78 0.35
CA THR A 273 7.25 16.17 -0.24
C THR A 273 6.11 15.43 0.41
N ILE A 274 5.00 16.11 0.66
CA ILE A 274 3.78 15.47 1.14
C ILE A 274 2.70 15.58 0.09
N ILE A 275 2.11 14.45 -0.26
CA ILE A 275 1.08 14.31 -1.27
C ILE A 275 -0.12 13.64 -0.62
N GLN A 276 -1.24 14.35 -0.57
CA GLN A 276 -2.51 13.72 -0.23
C GLN A 276 -3.05 13.03 -1.48
N LEU A 277 -3.18 11.70 -1.42
CA LEU A 277 -3.65 10.88 -2.56
C LEU A 277 -5.15 10.63 -2.51
N HIS A 278 -5.72 10.73 -1.31
CA HIS A 278 -7.12 10.51 -1.01
C HIS A 278 -7.44 11.25 0.29
N HIS A 279 -8.73 11.46 0.57
CA HIS A 279 -9.19 12.11 1.80
C HIS A 279 -8.67 11.42 3.08
N ASP A 280 -8.34 10.12 2.95
CA ASP A 280 -7.84 9.24 4.00
C ASP A 280 -6.37 8.80 3.86
N THR A 281 -5.65 9.32 2.86
CA THR A 281 -4.31 8.81 2.52
C THR A 281 -3.32 9.92 2.29
N ILE A 282 -2.22 9.89 3.05
CA ILE A 282 -1.10 10.83 2.95
C ILE A 282 0.15 10.06 2.56
N CYS A 283 0.93 10.63 1.65
CA CYS A 283 2.18 10.09 1.20
C CYS A 283 3.28 11.12 1.45
N LEU A 284 4.22 10.83 2.33
CA LEU A 284 5.41 11.62 2.58
C LEU A 284 6.59 11.01 1.79
N MET A 285 7.38 11.82 1.12
CA MET A 285 8.24 11.37 0.05
C MET A 285 9.54 12.15 0.07
N THR A 286 10.66 11.49 0.31
CA THR A 286 11.99 12.06 0.20
C THR A 286 12.62 11.69 -1.14
N SER A 287 13.82 12.19 -1.41
CA SER A 287 14.64 11.82 -2.59
C SER A 287 14.94 10.32 -2.70
N SER A 288 14.79 9.55 -1.61
CA SER A 288 15.14 8.13 -1.53
C SER A 288 14.05 7.24 -0.93
N HIS A 289 13.04 7.81 -0.28
CA HIS A 289 12.04 7.04 0.47
C HIS A 289 10.65 7.60 0.26
N LEU A 290 9.64 6.73 0.32
CA LEU A 290 8.24 7.09 0.30
C LEU A 290 7.57 6.42 1.51
N LEU A 291 7.08 7.24 2.42
CA LEU A 291 6.30 6.88 3.59
C LEU A 291 4.81 7.09 3.27
N TYR A 292 4.05 6.02 3.24
CA TYR A 292 2.62 6.09 2.99
C TYR A 292 1.83 5.82 4.27
N ILE A 293 0.86 6.67 4.53
CA ILE A 293 0.00 6.67 5.71
C ILE A 293 -1.44 6.59 5.23
N ASP A 294 -2.14 5.53 5.60
CA ASP A 294 -3.53 5.26 5.25
C ASP A 294 -4.34 5.27 6.55
N SER A 295 -5.39 6.07 6.66
CA SER A 295 -6.19 6.16 7.90
C SER A 295 -6.83 4.82 8.27
N ASP A 296 -7.18 4.02 7.27
CA ASP A 296 -7.78 2.70 7.42
C ASP A 296 -6.79 1.63 7.89
N LYS A 297 -5.48 1.92 7.97
CA LYS A 297 -4.46 0.92 8.31
C LYS A 297 -3.56 1.38 9.46
N PRO A 298 -3.32 0.50 10.46
CA PRO A 298 -2.70 0.88 11.72
C PRO A 298 -1.20 1.19 11.63
N THR A 299 -0.54 0.84 10.53
CA THR A 299 0.91 1.00 10.37
C THR A 299 1.23 1.73 9.07
N PRO A 300 2.00 2.83 9.11
CA PRO A 300 2.53 3.44 7.90
C PRO A 300 3.52 2.47 7.24
N TYR A 301 3.66 2.54 5.92
CA TYR A 301 4.59 1.69 5.19
C TYR A 301 5.66 2.49 4.47
N TYR A 302 6.88 1.95 4.48
CA TYR A 302 8.06 2.54 3.86
C TYR A 302 8.33 1.88 2.53
N VAL A 303 8.64 2.69 1.52
CA VAL A 303 9.05 2.25 0.21
C VAL A 303 10.36 2.93 -0.15
N ASN A 304 11.43 2.16 -0.27
CA ASN A 304 12.67 2.67 -0.81
C ASN A 304 12.49 2.89 -2.32
N LEU A 305 12.69 4.12 -2.76
CA LEU A 305 12.75 4.48 -4.17
C LEU A 305 14.20 4.28 -4.60
N THR A 306 14.54 3.04 -4.98
CA THR A 306 15.91 2.64 -5.31
C THR A 306 16.52 3.38 -6.52
N LYS A 307 15.71 4.20 -7.21
CA LYS A 307 16.14 5.09 -8.29
C LYS A 307 15.57 6.48 -8.05
N GLN A 308 16.41 7.50 -8.15
CA GLN A 308 16.00 8.90 -8.17
C GLN A 308 15.18 9.14 -9.44
N VAL A 309 13.85 9.06 -9.32
CA VAL A 309 12.91 9.54 -10.33
C VAL A 309 12.53 10.95 -9.91
N VAL A 310 12.62 11.94 -10.79
CA VAL A 310 12.16 13.31 -10.52
C VAL A 310 10.93 13.65 -11.35
N GLY A 311 10.05 14.50 -10.84
CA GLY A 311 8.88 14.96 -11.58
C GLY A 311 7.85 13.87 -11.92
N TYR A 312 7.81 12.76 -11.19
CA TYR A 312 6.71 11.80 -11.29
C TYR A 312 5.47 12.33 -10.56
N CYS A 313 4.32 11.75 -10.87
CA CYS A 313 3.09 11.94 -10.10
C CYS A 313 2.63 10.61 -9.49
N LEU A 314 1.74 10.69 -8.51
CA LEU A 314 1.26 9.55 -7.75
C LEU A 314 -0.24 9.36 -7.92
N GLY A 315 -0.67 8.12 -8.11
CA GLY A 315 -2.08 7.75 -8.16
C GLY A 315 -2.39 6.58 -7.23
N LYS A 316 -3.66 6.45 -6.84
CA LYS A 316 -4.20 5.31 -6.09
C LYS A 316 -5.19 4.57 -6.99
N TYR A 317 -4.92 3.30 -7.27
CA TYR A 317 -5.80 2.43 -8.05
C TYR A 317 -6.13 1.19 -7.25
N MET A 318 -7.41 0.96 -6.96
CA MET A 318 -7.87 -0.19 -6.16
C MET A 318 -7.13 -0.37 -4.82
N GLY A 319 -6.74 0.74 -4.18
CA GLY A 319 -6.01 0.72 -2.90
C GLY A 319 -4.49 0.56 -3.00
N ASP A 320 -3.98 0.32 -4.22
CA ASP A 320 -2.54 0.25 -4.50
C ASP A 320 -2.00 1.59 -5.01
N LEU A 321 -0.74 1.85 -4.69
CA LEU A 321 -0.02 3.06 -5.09
C LEU A 321 0.59 2.88 -6.49
N MET A 322 0.46 3.90 -7.33
CA MET A 322 1.08 3.98 -8.65
C MET A 322 2.04 5.17 -8.74
N ILE A 323 3.25 4.91 -9.22
CA ILE A 323 4.20 5.95 -9.67
C ILE A 323 4.03 6.09 -11.18
N ILE A 324 3.77 7.31 -11.63
CA ILE A 324 3.36 7.60 -13.00
C ILE A 324 4.28 8.66 -13.61
N GLY A 325 4.96 8.29 -14.68
CA GLY A 325 5.88 9.16 -15.41
C GLY A 325 7.13 9.51 -14.61
N GLY A 326 7.64 10.72 -14.85
CA GLY A 326 8.86 11.24 -14.26
C GLY A 326 10.10 11.01 -15.13
N GLU A 327 11.23 11.45 -14.63
CA GLU A 327 12.52 11.40 -15.32
C GLU A 327 13.55 10.70 -14.44
N GLU A 328 14.19 9.67 -14.98
CA GLU A 328 15.39 9.07 -14.39
C GLU A 328 16.64 9.83 -14.91
N SER A 329 17.78 9.67 -14.25
CA SER A 329 19.06 10.28 -14.68
C SER A 329 19.42 9.95 -16.13
N GLU A 330 19.00 8.79 -16.62
CA GLU A 330 19.05 8.41 -18.03
C GLU A 330 17.83 9.00 -18.73
N GLN A 331 17.99 10.18 -19.35
CA GLN A 331 16.94 10.99 -20.00
C GLN A 331 16.36 10.35 -21.27
N THR A 332 15.83 9.12 -21.19
CA THR A 332 15.16 8.48 -22.32
C THR A 332 13.66 8.82 -22.32
N PRO A 333 13.05 9.13 -23.49
CA PRO A 333 11.59 9.30 -23.59
C PRO A 333 10.79 8.09 -23.11
N LEU A 334 11.37 6.89 -23.16
CA LEU A 334 10.79 5.65 -22.63
C LEU A 334 10.56 5.71 -21.11
N ASN A 335 11.51 6.26 -20.36
CA ASN A 335 11.38 6.39 -18.90
C ASN A 335 10.22 7.31 -18.50
N ARG A 336 9.94 8.34 -19.30
CA ARG A 336 8.84 9.29 -19.07
C ARG A 336 7.44 8.71 -19.27
N ARG A 337 7.31 7.56 -19.93
CA ARG A 337 6.03 6.83 -20.06
C ARG A 337 5.84 5.76 -18.99
N ARG A 338 6.87 5.49 -18.19
CA ARG A 338 6.89 4.36 -17.29
C ARG A 338 5.85 4.54 -16.18
N VAL A 339 5.17 3.43 -15.88
CA VAL A 339 4.24 3.34 -14.76
C VAL A 339 4.63 2.14 -13.93
N MET A 340 4.75 2.35 -12.62
CA MET A 340 5.01 1.27 -11.67
C MET A 340 3.84 1.19 -10.69
N LEU A 341 3.27 0.01 -10.56
CA LEU A 341 2.24 -0.29 -9.57
C LEU A 341 2.89 -1.00 -8.38
N ARG A 342 2.60 -0.54 -7.17
CA ARG A 342 2.98 -1.24 -5.95
C ARG A 342 1.94 -2.29 -5.61
N GLN A 343 1.95 -3.39 -6.36
CA GLN A 343 0.97 -4.45 -6.23
C GLN A 343 0.97 -5.03 -4.81
N ASN A 344 -0.19 -5.00 -4.16
CA ASN A 344 -0.40 -5.47 -2.79
C ASN A 344 0.60 -4.89 -1.79
N ARG A 345 1.12 -3.68 -2.05
CA ARG A 345 2.14 -2.99 -1.22
C ARG A 345 3.50 -3.69 -1.10
N LYS A 346 3.70 -4.84 -1.73
CA LYS A 346 4.88 -5.71 -1.54
C LYS A 346 5.95 -5.58 -2.62
N LYS A 347 5.56 -5.39 -3.87
CA LYS A 347 6.50 -5.33 -4.99
C LYS A 347 6.10 -4.24 -5.97
N TRP A 348 7.11 -3.60 -6.55
CA TRP A 348 6.91 -2.74 -7.71
C TRP A 348 6.86 -3.64 -8.94
N VAL A 349 5.77 -3.55 -9.69
CA VAL A 349 5.63 -4.21 -10.99
C VAL A 349 5.46 -3.15 -12.06
N GLY A 350 6.05 -3.39 -13.22
CA GLY A 350 5.75 -2.59 -14.40
C GLY A 350 4.25 -2.68 -14.72
N HIS A 351 3.67 -1.54 -15.08
CA HIS A 351 2.28 -1.47 -15.50
C HIS A 351 2.19 -0.92 -16.93
N ALA A 352 1.01 -0.98 -17.55
CA ALA A 352 0.71 -0.29 -18.80
C ALA A 352 1.27 1.14 -18.79
N SER A 353 2.11 1.43 -19.78
CA SER A 353 2.77 2.73 -19.93
C SER A 353 1.77 3.81 -20.37
N LEU A 354 2.06 5.06 -20.02
CA LEU A 354 1.33 6.22 -20.53
C LEU A 354 1.37 6.26 -22.07
N ASN A 355 0.33 6.80 -22.69
CA ASN A 355 0.33 7.06 -24.13
C ASN A 355 1.35 8.16 -24.46
N ILE A 356 1.46 9.16 -23.59
CA ILE A 356 2.29 10.35 -23.78
C ILE A 356 3.33 10.41 -22.64
N PRO A 357 4.63 10.59 -22.95
CA PRO A 357 5.68 10.66 -21.93
C PRO A 357 5.50 11.90 -21.07
N ARG A 358 5.48 11.83 -19.72
CA ARG A 358 5.23 12.99 -18.85
C ARG A 358 6.29 13.16 -17.77
N VAL A 359 6.65 14.42 -17.49
CA VAL A 359 7.46 14.84 -16.34
C VAL A 359 6.81 16.10 -15.77
N PHE A 360 6.79 16.24 -14.44
CA PHE A 360 6.14 17.32 -13.72
C PHE A 360 4.62 17.41 -13.98
N ALA A 361 3.99 16.26 -14.22
CA ALA A 361 2.55 16.15 -14.31
C ALA A 361 1.90 16.16 -12.92
N THR A 362 0.58 16.30 -12.88
CA THR A 362 -0.21 16.03 -11.67
C THR A 362 -1.25 14.96 -11.93
N SER A 363 -1.73 14.33 -10.86
CA SER A 363 -2.70 13.25 -10.96
C SER A 363 -3.67 13.22 -9.80
N GLU A 364 -4.90 12.78 -10.08
CA GLU A 364 -5.98 12.65 -9.11
C GLU A 364 -6.64 11.29 -9.23
N SER A 365 -7.04 10.71 -8.08
CA SER A 365 -7.62 9.36 -8.02
C SER A 365 -9.07 9.41 -7.56
N ILE A 366 -10.01 9.07 -8.46
CA ILE A 366 -11.46 9.25 -8.25
C ILE A 366 -12.21 8.07 -8.85
N LYS A 367 -13.15 7.49 -8.09
CA LYS A 367 -14.03 6.38 -8.54
C LYS A 367 -13.24 5.25 -9.23
N ASN A 368 -12.14 4.78 -8.63
CA ASN A 368 -11.24 3.76 -9.16
C ASN A 368 -10.62 4.08 -10.54
N ARG A 369 -10.41 5.37 -10.82
CA ARG A 369 -9.66 5.85 -11.99
C ARG A 369 -8.57 6.78 -11.53
N ILE A 370 -7.49 6.83 -12.28
CA ILE A 370 -6.44 7.83 -12.08
C ILE A 370 -6.43 8.75 -13.29
N TYR A 371 -6.61 10.03 -13.07
CA TYR A 371 -6.51 11.06 -14.10
C TYR A 371 -5.14 11.72 -14.02
N VAL A 372 -4.49 11.94 -15.16
CA VAL A 372 -3.17 12.56 -15.25
C VAL A 372 -3.26 13.77 -16.19
N PHE A 373 -2.76 14.90 -15.71
CA PHE A 373 -2.86 16.19 -16.40
C PHE A 373 -1.47 16.77 -16.65
N GLY A 374 -1.28 17.27 -17.87
CA GLY A 374 -0.13 18.08 -18.25
C GLY A 374 1.22 17.38 -18.12
N GLY A 375 2.22 18.15 -17.70
CA GLY A 375 3.63 17.81 -17.73
C GLY A 375 4.37 18.45 -18.90
N ASN A 376 5.70 18.33 -18.91
CA ASN A 376 6.62 18.96 -19.88
C ASN A 376 6.56 18.39 -21.32
N SER A 377 5.51 17.65 -21.66
CA SER A 377 5.34 17.00 -22.97
C SER A 377 4.25 17.65 -23.81
N ASP A 378 3.05 17.80 -23.25
CA ASP A 378 1.90 18.42 -23.90
C ASP A 378 0.77 18.74 -22.90
N CYS A 379 -0.28 19.39 -23.42
CA CYS A 379 -1.50 19.75 -22.69
C CYS A 379 -2.54 18.62 -22.65
N SER A 380 -2.15 17.36 -22.90
CA SER A 380 -3.11 16.27 -22.97
C SER A 380 -3.55 15.79 -21.59
N ILE A 381 -4.70 15.12 -21.56
CA ILE A 381 -5.27 14.50 -20.36
C ILE A 381 -5.42 13.01 -20.66
N GLU A 382 -4.95 12.17 -19.74
CA GLU A 382 -5.13 10.73 -19.81
C GLU A 382 -5.79 10.23 -18.53
N TYR A 383 -6.53 9.13 -18.63
CA TYR A 383 -6.98 8.41 -17.45
C TYR A 383 -6.70 6.92 -17.53
N PHE A 384 -6.42 6.32 -16.38
CA PHE A 384 -6.20 4.90 -16.24
C PHE A 384 -7.47 4.22 -15.73
N ALA A 385 -7.95 3.23 -16.49
CA ALA A 385 -9.09 2.41 -16.12
C ALA A 385 -8.97 1.03 -16.78
N TYR A 386 -9.43 -0.01 -16.07
CA TYR A 386 -9.48 -1.38 -16.57
C TYR A 386 -8.14 -1.91 -17.12
N GLY A 387 -7.04 -1.52 -16.48
CA GLY A 387 -5.70 -1.99 -16.87
C GLY A 387 -5.02 -1.20 -18.00
N SER A 388 -5.66 -0.18 -18.58
CA SER A 388 -5.08 0.60 -19.69
C SER A 388 -5.24 2.11 -19.53
N TRP A 389 -4.39 2.87 -20.23
CA TRP A 389 -4.45 4.33 -20.32
C TRP A 389 -5.28 4.77 -21.52
N HIS A 390 -6.20 5.69 -21.30
CA HIS A 390 -7.11 6.22 -22.31
C HIS A 390 -6.86 7.73 -22.48
N LEU A 391 -6.68 8.17 -23.72
CA LEU A 391 -6.50 9.58 -24.04
C LEU A 391 -7.86 10.29 -24.09
N ILE A 392 -7.97 11.41 -23.38
CA ILE A 392 -9.14 12.31 -23.47
C ILE A 392 -8.87 13.33 -24.58
N GLN A 393 -9.86 13.54 -25.45
CA GLN A 393 -9.72 14.46 -26.60
C GLN A 393 -9.60 15.92 -26.15
N THR A 394 -10.24 16.28 -25.05
CA THR A 394 -10.13 17.58 -24.39
C THR A 394 -8.69 17.86 -23.96
N LYS A 395 -8.20 19.06 -24.28
CA LYS A 395 -6.85 19.52 -23.89
C LYS A 395 -6.94 20.64 -22.86
N LEU A 396 -5.89 20.77 -22.06
CA LEU A 396 -5.70 21.92 -21.17
C LEU A 396 -5.57 23.19 -22.01
N LEU A 397 -6.16 24.28 -21.52
CA LEU A 397 -6.20 25.57 -22.23
C LEU A 397 -4.81 26.21 -22.39
N ASN A 398 -3.88 25.95 -21.47
CA ASN A 398 -2.50 26.44 -21.50
C ASN A 398 -1.52 25.36 -21.00
N THR A 399 -0.24 25.48 -21.35
CA THR A 399 0.85 24.54 -20.99
C THR A 399 1.14 24.57 -19.51
N TRP A 400 1.28 23.38 -18.94
CA TRP A 400 1.06 23.12 -17.53
C TRP A 400 1.98 21.98 -17.08
N SER A 401 3.24 22.30 -16.82
CA SER A 401 4.01 21.52 -15.85
C SER A 401 3.79 22.12 -14.46
N ASN A 402 4.04 21.32 -13.44
CA ASN A 402 3.96 21.77 -12.05
C ASN A 402 2.59 22.37 -11.68
N ILE A 403 1.50 21.73 -12.10
CA ILE A 403 0.13 22.10 -11.72
C ILE A 403 -0.18 21.52 -10.34
N LEU A 404 -0.88 22.26 -9.46
CA LEU A 404 -1.52 21.65 -8.29
C LEU A 404 -2.89 21.11 -8.67
N SER A 405 -3.25 19.97 -8.10
CA SER A 405 -4.59 19.40 -8.27
C SER A 405 -5.21 19.02 -6.93
N CYS A 406 -6.53 19.04 -6.91
CA CYS A 406 -7.37 18.42 -5.88
C CYS A 406 -8.73 18.05 -6.48
N ASN A 407 -9.57 17.34 -5.73
CA ASN A 407 -10.89 16.93 -6.23
C ASN A 407 -11.97 16.94 -5.15
N ASP A 408 -13.23 17.12 -5.58
CA ASP A 408 -14.43 17.10 -4.74
C ASP A 408 -15.22 15.77 -4.86
N GLY A 409 -14.68 14.79 -5.60
CA GLY A 409 -15.33 13.51 -5.92
C GLY A 409 -16.10 13.49 -7.25
N GLU A 410 -16.46 14.64 -7.81
CA GLU A 410 -17.16 14.78 -9.10
C GLU A 410 -16.32 15.54 -10.14
N ASN A 411 -15.49 16.45 -9.66
CA ASN A 411 -14.69 17.39 -10.43
C ASN A 411 -13.24 17.38 -9.92
N ILE A 412 -12.33 17.62 -10.85
CA ILE A 412 -10.91 17.85 -10.56
C ILE A 412 -10.63 19.34 -10.77
N TYR A 413 -10.05 19.96 -9.76
CA TYR A 413 -9.62 21.35 -9.81
C TYR A 413 -8.12 21.39 -10.05
N LEU A 414 -7.72 22.24 -10.99
CA LEU A 414 -6.34 22.40 -11.42
C LEU A 414 -5.95 23.87 -11.21
N LEU A 415 -4.92 24.10 -10.41
CA LEU A 415 -4.52 25.42 -9.95
C LEU A 415 -3.11 25.76 -10.46
N GLY A 416 -3.01 26.90 -11.13
CA GLY A 416 -1.76 27.50 -11.56
C GLY A 416 -0.97 26.65 -12.56
N GLY A 417 0.32 26.46 -12.29
CA GLY A 417 1.26 25.79 -13.18
C GLY A 417 2.15 26.76 -13.94
N GLU A 418 3.11 26.21 -14.67
CA GLU A 418 4.03 26.98 -15.52
C GLU A 418 3.91 26.58 -16.99
N ASN A 419 3.93 27.60 -17.85
CA ASN A 419 4.23 27.45 -19.27
C ASN A 419 5.64 27.97 -19.57
N TYR A 420 6.12 27.77 -20.81
CA TYR A 420 7.46 28.21 -21.23
C TYR A 420 7.72 29.73 -21.11
N GLN A 421 6.68 30.56 -20.98
CA GLN A 421 6.77 32.02 -21.03
C GLN A 421 6.27 32.73 -19.75
N SER A 422 5.42 32.09 -18.95
CA SER A 422 4.78 32.69 -17.79
C SER A 422 4.21 31.64 -16.83
N TYR A 423 4.06 32.08 -15.58
CA TYR A 423 3.27 31.36 -14.59
C TYR A 423 1.78 31.63 -14.81
N SER A 424 0.96 30.61 -14.58
CA SER A 424 -0.49 30.75 -14.59
C SER A 424 -1.00 30.95 -13.16
N ASN A 425 -2.03 31.78 -13.04
CA ASN A 425 -2.87 31.86 -11.85
C ASN A 425 -4.29 31.36 -12.12
N SER A 426 -4.51 30.66 -13.24
CA SER A 426 -5.84 30.15 -13.59
C SER A 426 -6.24 29.00 -12.68
N VAL A 427 -7.53 28.93 -12.40
CA VAL A 427 -8.20 27.79 -11.78
C VAL A 427 -9.07 27.16 -12.87
N CYS A 428 -8.78 25.91 -13.24
CA CYS A 428 -9.66 25.15 -14.12
C CYS A 428 -10.39 24.06 -13.36
N LYS A 429 -11.62 23.81 -13.81
CA LYS A 429 -12.47 22.72 -13.34
C LYS A 429 -12.63 21.72 -14.48
N PHE A 430 -12.21 20.48 -14.23
CA PHE A 430 -12.43 19.33 -15.10
C PHE A 430 -13.58 18.50 -14.55
N ASN A 431 -14.66 18.36 -15.32
CA ASN A 431 -15.79 17.53 -14.95
C ASN A 431 -15.57 16.09 -15.44
N ILE A 432 -15.66 15.13 -14.52
CA ILE A 432 -15.30 13.73 -14.79
C ILE A 432 -16.34 13.02 -15.67
N GLU A 433 -17.60 13.44 -15.61
CA GLU A 433 -18.70 12.83 -16.36
C GLU A 433 -18.74 13.33 -17.80
N THR A 434 -18.61 14.64 -18.01
CA THR A 434 -18.62 15.24 -19.35
C THR A 434 -17.25 15.20 -20.02
N LEU A 435 -16.17 14.99 -19.26
CA LEU A 435 -14.78 15.07 -19.74
C LEU A 435 -14.41 16.44 -20.30
N GLU A 436 -15.11 17.48 -19.87
CA GLU A 436 -14.87 18.87 -20.26
C GLU A 436 -14.01 19.58 -19.21
N ILE A 437 -13.14 20.48 -19.68
CA ILE A 437 -12.37 21.39 -18.84
C ILE A 437 -12.73 22.82 -19.17
N ARG A 438 -12.87 23.65 -18.13
CA ARG A 438 -13.07 25.09 -18.28
C ARG A 438 -12.29 25.86 -17.23
N GLU A 439 -11.77 27.02 -17.60
CA GLU A 439 -11.30 28.01 -16.62
C GLU A 439 -12.52 28.57 -15.87
N VAL A 440 -12.48 28.52 -14.54
CA VAL A 440 -13.56 28.98 -13.68
C VAL A 440 -13.21 30.26 -12.94
N ASP A 441 -11.92 30.51 -12.69
CA ASP A 441 -11.46 31.69 -11.94
C ASP A 441 -9.95 31.87 -12.01
N LYS A 442 -9.42 32.84 -11.26
CA LYS A 442 -8.00 33.07 -11.04
C LYS A 442 -7.67 33.25 -9.57
N ILE A 443 -6.61 32.59 -9.10
CA ILE A 443 -6.01 32.85 -7.79
C ILE A 443 -5.17 34.13 -7.79
N ILE A 444 -5.02 34.74 -6.62
CA ILE A 444 -4.34 36.04 -6.46
C ILE A 444 -2.84 35.91 -6.79
N ASN A 445 -2.23 34.78 -6.42
CA ASN A 445 -0.81 34.54 -6.61
C ASN A 445 -0.58 33.48 -7.69
N ASN A 446 0.45 33.69 -8.49
CA ASN A 446 0.99 32.64 -9.36
C ASN A 446 1.52 31.50 -8.49
N ILE A 447 1.07 30.29 -8.77
CA ILE A 447 1.48 29.10 -8.04
C ILE A 447 2.14 28.12 -8.99
N ARG A 448 3.24 27.56 -8.50
CA ARG A 448 3.96 26.46 -9.11
C ARG A 448 3.99 25.30 -8.14
N LYS A 449 3.68 24.10 -8.62
CA LYS A 449 3.91 22.88 -7.87
C LYS A 449 5.41 22.69 -7.67
N ASN A 450 5.84 22.79 -6.43
CA ASN A 450 7.16 22.42 -5.98
C ASN A 450 7.03 21.18 -5.07
N PHE A 451 8.15 20.72 -4.54
CA PHE A 451 8.21 19.62 -3.58
C PHE A 451 7.44 19.89 -2.29
N ASP A 452 7.10 21.14 -1.99
CA ASP A 452 6.48 21.58 -0.75
C ASP A 452 5.04 22.07 -0.95
N THR A 453 4.44 21.88 -2.12
CA THR A 453 3.10 22.44 -2.44
C THR A 453 2.07 21.35 -2.73
N TYR A 454 0.87 21.49 -2.17
CA TYR A 454 -0.27 20.62 -2.41
C TYR A 454 -1.58 21.41 -2.26
N ALA A 455 -2.67 20.85 -2.79
CA ALA A 455 -4.01 21.42 -2.70
C ALA A 455 -4.98 20.36 -2.18
N VAL A 456 -5.99 20.81 -1.44
CA VAL A 456 -7.03 19.97 -0.84
C VAL A 456 -8.36 20.69 -0.95
N TYR A 457 -9.40 19.98 -1.38
CA TYR A 457 -10.76 20.48 -1.38
C TYR A 457 -11.45 20.16 -0.05
N PHE A 458 -12.11 21.15 0.56
CA PHE A 458 -12.93 20.97 1.75
C PHE A 458 -14.02 22.04 1.84
N ASN A 459 -15.27 21.63 2.09
CA ASN A 459 -16.42 22.55 2.28
C ASN A 459 -16.54 23.65 1.21
N ASN A 460 -16.43 23.27 -0.07
CA ASN A 460 -16.50 24.20 -1.21
C ASN A 460 -15.38 25.25 -1.26
N GLU A 461 -14.29 25.00 -0.56
CA GLU A 461 -13.06 25.77 -0.64
C GLU A 461 -11.89 24.86 -1.01
N ILE A 462 -10.93 25.42 -1.74
CA ILE A 462 -9.66 24.77 -2.03
C ILE A 462 -8.60 25.41 -1.15
N PHE A 463 -8.05 24.62 -0.24
CA PHE A 463 -6.89 25.01 0.55
C PHE A 463 -5.64 24.57 -0.18
N TYR A 464 -4.67 25.46 -0.29
CA TYR A 464 -3.39 25.13 -0.92
C TYR A 464 -2.27 25.89 -0.24
N ASN A 465 -1.06 25.35 -0.28
CA ASN A 465 0.10 26.00 0.30
C ASN A 465 1.14 26.40 -0.74
N GLN A 466 1.95 27.40 -0.38
CA GLN A 466 3.11 27.83 -1.13
C GLN A 466 4.23 28.12 -0.12
N GLY A 467 5.12 27.13 0.07
CA GLY A 467 6.04 27.11 1.20
C GLY A 467 5.28 27.06 2.54
N ASP A 468 5.63 27.98 3.43
CA ASP A 468 5.11 28.10 4.80
C ASP A 468 3.72 28.76 4.89
N LYS A 469 3.19 29.27 3.77
CA LYS A 469 1.92 29.99 3.72
C LYS A 469 0.80 29.11 3.21
N LEU A 470 -0.27 29.06 4.00
CA LEU A 470 -1.54 28.47 3.61
C LEU A 470 -2.47 29.53 3.04
N PHE A 471 -3.11 29.21 1.92
CA PHE A 471 -4.11 30.02 1.25
C PHE A 471 -5.40 29.22 1.10
N SER A 472 -6.49 29.93 0.86
CA SER A 472 -7.80 29.36 0.56
C SER A 472 -8.40 30.06 -0.65
N TYR A 473 -9.03 29.28 -1.52
CA TYR A 473 -9.79 29.74 -2.67
C TYR A 473 -11.22 29.23 -2.56
N SER A 474 -12.19 30.12 -2.39
CA SER A 474 -13.61 29.74 -2.31
C SER A 474 -14.17 29.55 -3.71
N ILE A 475 -14.81 28.39 -3.95
CA ILE A 475 -15.40 28.10 -5.26
C ILE A 475 -16.74 28.82 -5.35
N ASN A 476 -16.77 29.90 -6.13
CA ASN A 476 -18.02 30.59 -6.45
C ASN A 476 -18.81 29.72 -7.44
N ASN A 477 -20.01 29.28 -7.03
CA ASN A 477 -20.91 28.46 -7.85
C ASN A 477 -21.50 29.22 -9.03
#